data_AF-A0A7S1MNL7-F1
#
_entry.id   AF-A0A7S1MNL7-F1
#
_cell.length_a   1.000
_cell.length_b   1.000
_cell.length_c   1.000
_cell.angle_alpha   90.00
_cell.angle_beta   90.00
_cell.angle_gamma   90.00
#
_symmetry.space_group_name_H-M   'P 1'
#
loop_
_entity.id
_entity.type
_entity.pdbx_description
1 polymer ?
#
loop_
_entity_poly.entity_id
_entity_poly.type
_entity_poly.pdbx_seq_one_letter_code
_entity_poly.pdbx_strand_id
1 'polypeptide(L)'
;AQASRFSPIHLPGGLPKIESLRRGSLAGHFEAQSLGLSTCWCECRSSMVCRLATQCCCGCSLTFGVKAILAVNLFRNVATLAVAVLNVAFHNHAIEFAGSLGAQTAIAAFCLAGIPIIVGGLWGVCHKAEAPLRLYWWYLVVSLLLDMYFIVDSLILRNPCLHLGGLIARNGQAFACGAARGMNLFTTATMLGISFYLAFVVLSHCEDLAAVGSGTTLSDLSYYGEVGQRKKLSAMDHIVGDASRYYCGDAYGTAISQAALEGAEQGSVPLFGNSYHQMQYPPPFEPYRKMA
;
A
#
# COMPACT_ATOMS: atom_id res chain seq x y z
N ALA A 1 23.53 -40.12 -23.22
CA ALA A 1 23.30 -39.03 -24.19
C ALA A 1 22.09 -39.38 -25.04
N GLN A 2 20.90 -38.94 -24.62
CA GLN A 2 19.64 -39.22 -25.32
C GLN A 2 19.00 -37.86 -25.60
N ALA A 3 19.13 -37.40 -26.84
CA ALA A 3 18.63 -36.11 -27.30
C ALA A 3 17.10 -36.19 -27.48
N SER A 4 16.36 -35.64 -26.52
CA SER A 4 14.91 -35.45 -26.64
C SER A 4 14.63 -34.27 -27.58
N ARG A 5 14.09 -34.59 -28.76
CA ARG A 5 13.58 -33.63 -29.73
C ARG A 5 12.35 -32.92 -29.14
N PHE A 6 12.51 -31.65 -28.78
CA PHE A 6 11.39 -30.75 -28.53
C PHE A 6 10.73 -30.38 -29.85
N SER A 7 9.48 -30.77 -30.03
CA SER A 7 8.65 -30.33 -31.15
C SER A 7 8.09 -28.93 -30.86
N PRO A 8 8.03 -28.01 -31.84
CA PRO A 8 7.43 -26.70 -31.65
C PRO A 8 5.92 -26.80 -31.47
N ILE A 9 5.43 -26.26 -30.36
CA ILE A 9 4.00 -26.12 -30.08
C ILE A 9 3.45 -24.99 -30.96
N HIS A 10 2.69 -25.36 -31.99
CA HIS A 10 1.82 -24.44 -32.74
C HIS A 10 0.68 -23.99 -31.81
N LEU A 11 0.71 -22.73 -31.37
CA LEU A 11 -0.42 -22.08 -30.71
C LEU A 11 -1.35 -21.50 -31.79
N PRO A 12 -2.61 -21.97 -31.92
CA PRO A 12 -3.58 -21.34 -32.81
C PRO A 12 -4.01 -19.99 -32.24
N GLY A 13 -3.88 -18.96 -33.07
CA GLY A 13 -4.39 -17.62 -32.82
C GLY A 13 -5.91 -17.59 -32.75
N GLY A 14 -6.41 -16.80 -31.81
CA GLY A 14 -7.83 -16.53 -31.61
C GLY A 14 -8.02 -15.63 -30.40
N LEU A 15 -7.71 -14.33 -30.54
CA LEU A 15 -8.07 -13.30 -29.57
C LEU A 15 -9.60 -13.10 -29.61
N PRO A 16 -10.34 -13.42 -28.54
CA PRO A 16 -11.74 -13.03 -28.47
C PRO A 16 -11.85 -11.52 -28.28
N LYS A 17 -12.64 -10.92 -29.16
CA LYS A 17 -13.08 -9.53 -29.14
C LYS A 17 -13.82 -9.29 -27.81
N ILE A 18 -13.20 -8.56 -26.88
CA ILE A 18 -13.83 -8.17 -25.60
C ILE A 18 -14.85 -7.08 -25.91
N GLU A 19 -16.08 -7.53 -26.08
CA GLU A 19 -17.26 -6.72 -26.32
C GLU A 19 -17.64 -5.97 -25.04
N SER A 20 -17.88 -4.68 -25.21
CA SER A 20 -18.22 -3.69 -24.20
C SER A 20 -19.43 -4.11 -23.37
N LEU A 21 -19.20 -4.63 -22.17
CA LEU A 21 -20.25 -4.86 -21.17
C LEU A 21 -20.55 -3.54 -20.44
N ARG A 22 -21.38 -2.74 -21.11
CA ARG A 22 -22.15 -1.61 -20.58
C ARG A 22 -23.00 -2.13 -19.40
N ARG A 23 -22.49 -2.03 -18.17
CA ARG A 23 -23.24 -2.36 -16.96
C ARG A 23 -24.13 -1.17 -16.60
N GLY A 24 -25.43 -1.39 -16.75
CA GLY A 24 -26.49 -0.43 -16.54
C GLY A 24 -26.53 0.10 -15.12
N SER A 25 -26.79 1.40 -15.06
CA SER A 25 -27.34 2.12 -13.91
C SER A 25 -28.66 1.46 -13.50
N LEU A 26 -28.66 0.77 -12.37
CA LEU A 26 -29.87 0.34 -11.67
C LEU A 26 -29.95 1.21 -10.41
N ALA A 27 -30.59 2.36 -10.57
CA ALA A 27 -31.02 3.23 -9.49
C ALA A 27 -32.13 2.49 -8.71
N GLY A 28 -31.73 1.70 -7.73
CA GLY A 28 -32.61 1.19 -6.68
C GLY A 28 -32.77 2.27 -5.61
N HIS A 29 -33.87 3.01 -5.71
CA HIS A 29 -34.39 3.89 -4.67
C HIS A 29 -34.75 3.01 -3.45
N PHE A 30 -33.89 2.97 -2.44
CA PHE A 30 -34.19 2.36 -1.14
C PHE A 30 -34.44 3.50 -0.15
N GLU A 31 -35.70 3.93 -0.05
CA GLU A 31 -36.18 4.77 1.04
C GLU A 31 -36.15 3.96 2.34
N ALA A 32 -35.05 4.05 3.08
CA ALA A 32 -35.01 3.67 4.48
C ALA A 32 -35.69 4.78 5.29
N GLN A 33 -36.94 4.54 5.68
CA GLN A 33 -37.70 5.41 6.57
C GLN A 33 -36.96 5.59 7.89
N SER A 34 -36.66 6.86 8.18
CA SER A 34 -36.17 7.35 9.45
C SER A 34 -37.23 7.18 10.55
N LEU A 35 -37.02 6.22 11.45
CA LEU A 35 -37.60 6.32 12.79
C LEU A 35 -36.51 6.85 13.72
N GLY A 36 -36.71 8.10 14.11
CA GLY A 36 -35.86 8.85 15.02
C GLY A 36 -35.81 8.21 16.41
N LEU A 37 -34.80 7.37 16.62
CA LEU A 37 -34.16 7.26 17.92
C LEU A 37 -32.90 8.11 17.89
N SER A 38 -33.05 9.33 18.41
CA SER A 38 -31.96 10.20 18.85
C SER A 38 -31.28 9.58 20.08
N THR A 39 -30.68 8.41 19.93
CA THR A 39 -29.62 7.97 20.83
C THR A 39 -28.34 8.60 20.32
N CYS A 40 -27.88 9.62 21.04
CA CYS A 40 -26.55 10.20 20.90
C CYS A 40 -25.53 9.13 21.35
N TRP A 41 -25.32 8.12 20.50
CA TRP A 41 -24.12 7.32 20.56
C TRP A 41 -23.01 8.24 20.08
N CYS A 42 -22.34 8.89 21.04
CA CYS A 42 -20.90 9.13 20.91
C CYS A 42 -20.24 7.75 20.86
N GLU A 43 -20.45 7.05 19.75
CA GLU A 43 -19.67 5.91 19.36
C GLU A 43 -18.30 6.51 19.05
N CYS A 44 -17.47 6.56 20.09
CA CYS A 44 -16.04 6.55 19.94
C CYS A 44 -15.69 5.19 19.32
N ARG A 45 -16.11 4.98 18.06
CA ARG A 45 -15.38 4.21 17.09
C ARG A 45 -14.06 4.94 16.99
N SER A 46 -13.19 4.63 17.95
CA SER A 46 -11.79 4.37 17.67
C SER A 46 -11.78 3.26 16.62
N SER A 47 -12.19 3.59 15.39
CA SER A 47 -11.52 3.06 14.23
C SER A 47 -10.08 3.44 14.50
N MET A 48 -9.32 2.50 15.04
CA MET A 48 -7.88 2.53 14.94
C MET A 48 -7.60 2.49 13.43
N VAL A 49 -7.80 3.63 12.77
CA VAL A 49 -7.30 3.91 11.45
C VAL A 49 -5.81 3.93 11.71
N CYS A 50 -5.18 2.77 11.50
CA CYS A 50 -3.74 2.68 11.48
C CYS A 50 -3.29 3.78 10.52
N ARG A 51 -2.69 4.84 11.06
CA ARG A 51 -2.14 5.90 10.24
C ARG A 51 -1.21 5.25 9.25
N LEU A 52 -1.35 5.60 7.97
CA LEU A 52 -0.43 5.15 6.94
C LEU A 52 1.00 5.44 7.41
N ALA A 53 1.89 4.48 7.25
CA ALA A 53 3.27 4.65 7.64
C ALA A 53 3.91 5.73 6.75
N THR A 54 4.20 6.90 7.31
CA THR A 54 4.87 8.00 6.59
C THR A 54 6.38 7.79 6.48
N GLN A 55 6.94 6.84 7.22
CA GLN A 55 8.36 6.52 7.27
C GLN A 55 8.57 5.00 7.31
N CYS A 56 9.63 4.51 6.66
CA CYS A 56 10.04 3.10 6.67
C CYS A 56 11.34 2.95 7.47
N CYS A 57 11.44 1.93 8.34
CA CYS A 57 12.67 1.50 9.03
C CYS A 57 13.63 2.63 9.44
N CYS A 58 13.33 3.34 10.54
CA CYS A 58 14.19 4.38 11.12
C CYS A 58 14.32 5.68 10.30
N GLY A 59 13.33 6.01 9.48
CA GLY A 59 13.24 7.32 8.80
C GLY A 59 13.62 7.31 7.32
N CYS A 60 13.83 6.14 6.71
CA CYS A 60 13.98 6.04 5.27
C CYS A 60 12.66 6.40 4.57
N SER A 61 12.76 6.92 3.34
CA SER A 61 11.59 7.22 2.52
C SER A 61 10.81 5.93 2.21
N LEU A 62 9.47 6.03 2.21
CA LEU A 62 8.58 4.92 1.90
C LEU A 62 8.92 4.28 0.54
N THR A 63 9.23 5.11 -0.45
CA THR A 63 9.64 4.66 -1.80
C THR A 63 10.92 3.83 -1.79
N PHE A 64 11.89 4.18 -0.94
CA PHE A 64 13.11 3.39 -0.80
C PHE A 64 12.81 2.04 -0.15
N GLY A 65 11.98 2.04 0.90
CA GLY A 65 11.51 0.84 1.57
C GLY A 65 10.84 -0.14 0.61
N VAL A 66 9.89 0.33 -0.20
CA VAL A 66 9.19 -0.51 -1.17
C VAL A 66 10.16 -1.09 -2.20
N LYS A 67 11.08 -0.29 -2.78
CA LYS A 67 12.09 -0.79 -3.72
C LYS A 67 12.99 -1.87 -3.08
N ALA A 68 13.41 -1.66 -1.84
CA ALA A 68 14.22 -2.64 -1.11
C ALA A 68 13.45 -3.95 -0.86
N ILE A 69 12.16 -3.87 -0.47
CA ILE A 69 11.30 -5.03 -0.27
C ILE A 69 11.15 -5.83 -1.56
N LEU A 70 10.90 -5.15 -2.69
CA LEU A 70 10.80 -5.82 -3.99
C LEU A 70 12.13 -6.49 -4.38
N ALA A 71 13.26 -5.83 -4.16
CA ALA A 71 14.58 -6.40 -4.45
C ALA A 71 14.89 -7.63 -3.59
N VAL A 72 14.58 -7.59 -2.30
CA VAL A 72 14.76 -8.73 -1.38
C VAL A 72 13.86 -9.90 -1.77
N ASN A 73 12.59 -9.65 -2.13
CA ASN A 73 11.70 -10.71 -2.59
C ASN A 73 12.11 -11.30 -3.94
N LEU A 74 12.65 -10.48 -4.85
CA LEU A 74 13.21 -10.96 -6.11
C LEU A 74 14.40 -11.88 -5.84
N PHE A 75 15.32 -11.45 -4.97
CA PHE A 75 16.47 -12.25 -4.58
C PHE A 75 16.04 -13.56 -3.90
N ARG A 76 15.07 -13.52 -2.98
CA ARG A 76 14.48 -14.72 -2.35
C ARG A 76 13.96 -15.69 -3.41
N ASN A 77 13.14 -15.23 -4.35
CA ASN A 77 12.58 -16.09 -5.40
C ASN A 77 13.66 -16.71 -6.30
N VAL A 78 14.68 -15.95 -6.70
CA VAL A 78 15.79 -16.46 -7.51
C VAL A 78 16.61 -17.49 -6.73
N ALA A 79 16.91 -17.23 -5.46
CA ALA A 79 17.65 -18.16 -4.61
C ALA A 79 16.86 -19.46 -4.40
N THR A 80 15.56 -19.37 -4.10
CA THR A 80 14.69 -20.55 -3.94
C THR A 80 14.59 -21.35 -5.23
N LEU A 81 14.46 -20.67 -6.39
CA LEU A 81 14.45 -21.34 -7.68
C LEU A 81 15.78 -22.03 -7.97
N ALA A 82 16.91 -21.40 -7.65
CA ALA A 82 18.24 -21.99 -7.81
C ALA A 82 18.39 -23.25 -6.96
N VAL A 83 17.97 -23.22 -5.69
CA VAL A 83 17.98 -24.40 -4.81
C VAL A 83 17.09 -25.52 -5.36
N ALA A 84 15.89 -25.19 -5.84
CA ALA A 84 15.00 -26.18 -6.45
C ALA A 84 15.62 -26.83 -7.70
N VAL A 85 16.25 -26.04 -8.58
CA VAL A 85 16.96 -26.54 -9.75
C VAL A 85 18.15 -27.41 -9.34
N LEU A 86 18.92 -27.01 -8.33
CA LEU A 86 20.04 -27.80 -7.83
C LEU A 86 19.58 -29.16 -7.28
N ASN A 87 18.50 -29.19 -6.51
CA ASN A 87 17.94 -30.43 -5.96
C ASN A 87 17.46 -31.37 -7.07
N VAL A 88 16.77 -30.84 -8.08
CA VAL A 88 16.25 -31.64 -9.21
C VAL A 88 17.37 -32.10 -10.14
N ALA A 89 18.34 -31.24 -10.46
CA ALA A 89 19.40 -31.55 -11.41
C ALA A 89 20.45 -32.49 -10.83
N PHE A 90 20.89 -32.25 -9.59
CA PHE A 90 21.99 -33.00 -8.99
C PHE A 90 21.53 -34.19 -8.13
N HIS A 91 20.22 -34.40 -7.93
CA HIS A 91 19.68 -35.45 -7.06
C HIS A 91 20.29 -35.43 -5.64
N ASN A 92 20.75 -34.25 -5.20
CA ASN A 92 21.37 -34.09 -3.89
C ASN A 92 20.29 -33.90 -2.83
N HIS A 93 19.98 -34.98 -2.10
CA HIS A 93 19.06 -34.97 -0.95
C HIS A 93 19.61 -34.26 0.30
N ALA A 94 20.76 -33.59 0.20
CA ALA A 94 21.38 -32.92 1.34
C ALA A 94 20.53 -31.77 1.91
N ILE A 95 19.62 -31.21 1.12
CA ILE A 95 18.75 -30.08 1.51
C ILE A 95 17.29 -30.43 1.17
N GLU A 96 16.66 -31.28 1.98
CA GLU A 96 15.22 -31.57 1.87
C GLU A 96 14.38 -30.42 2.43
N PHE A 97 14.17 -29.39 1.62
CA PHE A 97 13.41 -28.20 2.01
C PHE A 97 11.89 -28.45 2.10
N ALA A 98 11.37 -29.38 1.30
CA ALA A 98 9.99 -29.82 1.33
C ALA A 98 9.98 -31.31 1.00
N GLY A 99 9.61 -32.16 1.97
CA GLY A 99 9.77 -33.62 1.94
C GLY A 99 9.03 -34.37 0.83
N SER A 100 8.48 -33.69 -0.17
CA SER A 100 7.97 -34.30 -1.39
C SER A 100 8.46 -33.54 -2.62
N LEU A 101 8.80 -34.29 -3.69
CA LEU A 101 9.17 -33.72 -4.99
C LEU A 101 8.08 -32.79 -5.53
N GLY A 102 6.81 -33.15 -5.33
CA GLY A 102 5.66 -32.34 -5.71
C GLY A 102 5.68 -30.95 -5.06
N ALA A 103 5.90 -30.86 -3.75
CA ALA A 103 5.97 -29.57 -3.06
C ALA A 103 7.13 -28.71 -3.57
N GLN A 104 8.31 -29.30 -3.85
CA GLN A 104 9.45 -28.57 -4.41
C GLN A 104 9.13 -27.98 -5.80
N THR A 105 8.50 -28.77 -6.68
CA THR A 105 8.10 -28.28 -8.00
C THR A 105 7.02 -27.19 -7.94
N ALA A 106 6.07 -27.30 -7.00
CA ALA A 106 5.05 -26.27 -6.78
C ALA A 106 5.66 -24.96 -6.28
N ILE A 107 6.60 -25.00 -5.34
CA ILE A 107 7.32 -23.82 -4.86
C ILE A 107 8.13 -23.20 -5.99
N ALA A 108 8.83 -24.01 -6.79
CA ALA A 108 9.60 -23.51 -7.94
C ALA A 108 8.70 -22.80 -8.96
N ALA A 109 7.54 -23.38 -9.28
CA ALA A 109 6.54 -22.76 -10.16
C ALA A 109 6.01 -21.44 -9.59
N PHE A 110 5.73 -21.39 -8.28
CA PHE A 110 5.30 -20.17 -7.60
C PHE A 110 6.37 -19.07 -7.65
N CYS A 111 7.63 -19.39 -7.38
CA CYS A 111 8.75 -18.44 -7.48
C CYS A 111 8.92 -17.93 -8.92
N LEU A 112 8.77 -18.80 -9.92
CA LEU A 112 8.89 -18.43 -11.33
C LEU A 112 7.75 -17.51 -11.78
N ALA A 113 6.53 -17.75 -11.32
CA ALA A 113 5.39 -16.85 -11.53
C ALA A 113 5.54 -15.51 -10.78
N GLY A 114 6.20 -15.51 -9.63
CA GLY A 114 6.46 -14.30 -8.84
C GLY A 114 7.42 -13.31 -9.51
N ILE A 115 8.42 -13.78 -10.27
CA ILE A 115 9.41 -12.91 -10.94
C ILE A 115 8.77 -11.82 -11.82
N PRO A 116 7.90 -12.13 -12.81
CA PRO A 116 7.29 -11.09 -13.63
C PRO A 116 6.38 -10.16 -12.84
N ILE A 117 5.70 -10.66 -11.79
CA ILE A 117 4.86 -9.82 -10.90
C ILE A 117 5.74 -8.82 -10.14
N ILE A 118 6.91 -9.25 -9.63
CA ILE A 118 7.84 -8.37 -8.91
C ILE A 118 8.47 -7.35 -9.86
N VAL A 119 8.86 -7.74 -11.07
CA VAL A 119 9.37 -6.81 -12.09
C VAL A 119 8.30 -5.78 -12.48
N GLY A 120 7.05 -6.22 -12.64
CA GLY A 120 5.91 -5.33 -12.85
C GLY A 120 5.70 -4.37 -11.68
N GLY A 121 5.84 -4.85 -10.43
CA GLY A 121 5.83 -4.01 -9.23
C GLY A 121 6.95 -2.95 -9.25
N LEU A 122 8.17 -3.33 -9.63
CA LEU A 122 9.31 -2.41 -9.74
C LEU A 122 9.03 -1.32 -10.79
N TRP A 123 8.50 -1.73 -11.94
CA TRP A 123 8.04 -0.81 -12.97
C TRP A 123 6.96 0.15 -12.45
N GLY A 124 6.01 -0.39 -11.68
CA GLY A 124 4.94 0.36 -11.02
C GLY A 124 5.47 1.45 -10.07
N VAL A 125 6.46 1.13 -9.25
CA VAL A 125 7.09 2.11 -8.35
C VAL A 125 7.80 3.20 -9.15
N CYS A 126 8.50 2.85 -10.24
CA CYS A 126 9.20 3.83 -11.07
C CYS A 126 8.25 4.78 -11.81
N HIS A 127 7.11 4.28 -12.28
CA HIS A 127 6.12 5.05 -13.05
C HIS A 127 4.96 5.58 -12.19
N LYS A 128 5.01 5.39 -10.87
CA LYS A 128 3.91 5.73 -9.94
C LYS A 128 2.56 5.14 -10.38
N ALA A 129 2.59 3.93 -10.94
CA ALA A 129 1.41 3.22 -11.41
C ALA A 129 0.89 2.28 -10.32
N GLU A 130 -0.34 2.51 -9.87
CA GLU A 130 -0.98 1.80 -8.76
C GLU A 130 -1.35 0.35 -9.10
N ALA A 131 -1.85 0.10 -10.32
CA ALA A 131 -2.34 -1.21 -10.76
C ALA A 131 -1.32 -2.35 -10.60
N PRO A 132 -0.07 -2.27 -11.12
CA PRO A 132 0.92 -3.34 -10.93
C PRO A 132 1.34 -3.51 -9.46
N LEU A 133 1.32 -2.44 -8.68
CA LEU A 133 1.67 -2.46 -7.26
C LEU A 133 0.60 -3.19 -6.44
N ARG A 134 -0.69 -2.98 -6.75
CA ARG A 134 -1.81 -3.68 -6.14
C ARG A 134 -1.82 -5.17 -6.49
N LEU A 135 -1.42 -5.54 -7.71
CA LEU A 135 -1.22 -6.95 -8.08
C LEU A 135 -0.08 -7.59 -7.27
N TYR A 136 1.03 -6.89 -7.11
CA TYR A 136 2.14 -7.35 -6.27
C TYR A 136 1.75 -7.49 -4.79
N TRP A 137 0.90 -6.60 -4.26
CA TRP A 137 0.36 -6.74 -2.92
C TRP A 137 -0.46 -8.02 -2.73
N TRP A 138 -1.34 -8.37 -3.68
CA TRP A 138 -2.05 -9.65 -3.65
C TRP A 138 -1.10 -10.86 -3.67
N TYR A 139 -0.02 -10.78 -4.46
CA TYR A 139 1.04 -11.79 -4.45
C TYR A 139 1.69 -11.94 -3.06
N LEU A 140 1.96 -10.84 -2.35
CA LEU A 140 2.47 -10.89 -0.97
C LEU A 140 1.50 -11.58 -0.01
N VAL A 141 0.20 -11.29 -0.13
CA VAL A 141 -0.83 -11.95 0.70
C VAL A 141 -0.86 -13.45 0.45
N VAL A 142 -0.84 -13.88 -0.82
CA VAL A 142 -0.78 -15.31 -1.17
C VAL A 142 0.51 -15.96 -0.66
N SER A 143 1.66 -15.29 -0.81
CA SER A 143 2.93 -15.77 -0.25
C SER A 143 2.86 -15.95 1.26
N LEU A 144 2.23 -15.00 1.97
CA LEU A 144 2.08 -15.05 3.41
C LEU A 144 1.19 -16.23 3.84
N LEU A 145 0.10 -16.50 3.11
CA LEU A 145 -0.74 -17.66 3.36
C LEU A 145 0.00 -18.98 3.13
N LEU A 146 0.84 -19.06 2.10
CA LEU A 146 1.69 -20.23 1.86
C LEU A 146 2.72 -20.40 2.99
N ASP A 147 3.38 -19.32 3.42
CA ASP A 147 4.32 -19.36 4.54
C ASP A 147 3.61 -19.84 5.82
N MET A 148 2.41 -19.34 6.12
CA MET A 148 1.57 -19.83 7.23
C MET A 148 1.24 -21.32 7.12
N TYR A 149 0.88 -21.80 5.92
CA TYR A 149 0.62 -23.23 5.69
C TYR A 149 1.85 -24.10 5.97
N PHE A 150 3.03 -23.72 5.44
CA PHE A 150 4.26 -24.47 5.70
C PHE A 150 4.67 -24.45 7.17
N ILE A 151 4.39 -23.35 7.86
CA ILE A 151 4.64 -23.24 9.30
C ILE A 151 3.76 -24.22 10.06
N VAL A 152 2.46 -24.28 9.75
CA VAL A 152 1.53 -25.22 10.38
C VAL A 152 1.92 -26.67 10.07
N ASP A 153 2.28 -27.00 8.82
CA ASP A 153 2.81 -28.33 8.44
C ASP A 153 4.05 -28.68 9.25
N SER A 154 5.01 -27.76 9.34
CA SER A 154 6.26 -27.97 10.05
C SER A 154 6.09 -28.12 11.56
N LEU A 155 5.12 -27.43 12.17
CA LEU A 155 4.89 -27.48 13.61
C LEU A 155 4.02 -28.67 14.04
N ILE A 156 3.00 -29.02 13.25
CA ILE A 156 2.03 -30.06 13.62
C ILE A 156 2.46 -31.43 13.10
N LEU A 157 2.89 -31.53 11.84
CA LEU A 157 3.08 -32.81 11.16
C LEU A 157 4.53 -33.30 11.28
N ARG A 158 5.50 -32.39 11.27
CA ARG A 158 6.92 -32.75 11.33
C ARG A 158 7.48 -32.48 12.72
N ASN A 159 7.46 -33.50 13.58
CA ASN A 159 8.06 -33.38 14.91
C ASN A 159 9.56 -33.01 14.82
N PRO A 160 9.98 -31.79 15.18
CA PRO A 160 11.37 -31.34 15.00
C PRO A 160 12.37 -32.14 15.86
N CYS A 161 11.86 -32.87 16.86
CA CYS A 161 12.65 -33.64 17.79
C CYS A 161 13.12 -34.99 17.23
N LEU A 162 12.64 -35.42 16.05
CA LEU A 162 13.08 -36.68 15.44
C LEU A 162 14.52 -36.62 14.90
N HIS A 163 15.03 -35.42 14.56
CA HIS A 163 16.38 -35.23 14.01
C HIS A 163 17.43 -34.81 15.04
N LEU A 164 17.09 -34.78 16.33
CA LEU A 164 18.06 -34.41 17.36
C LEU A 164 19.07 -35.56 17.57
N GLY A 165 20.28 -35.39 17.05
CA GLY A 165 21.35 -36.39 17.09
C GLY A 165 21.70 -36.88 18.50
N GLY A 166 22.20 -38.13 18.58
CA GLY A 166 22.25 -38.93 19.82
C GLY A 166 23.12 -38.42 20.97
N LEU A 167 23.96 -37.39 20.78
CA LEU A 167 24.81 -36.86 21.87
C LEU A 167 23.99 -36.10 22.93
N ILE A 168 22.94 -35.38 22.51
CA ILE A 168 22.03 -34.65 23.41
C ILE A 168 20.95 -35.58 23.97
N ALA A 169 20.67 -36.69 23.27
CA ALA A 169 19.63 -37.64 23.66
C ALA A 169 19.87 -38.33 25.01
N ARG A 170 21.14 -38.49 25.43
CA ARG A 170 21.47 -39.23 26.67
C ARG A 170 21.13 -38.47 27.94
N ASN A 171 21.21 -37.15 27.94
CA ASN A 171 21.00 -36.31 29.13
C ASN A 171 20.07 -35.14 28.78
N GLY A 172 18.76 -35.31 28.94
CA GLY A 172 17.79 -34.19 28.84
C GLY A 172 17.05 -34.04 27.51
N GLN A 173 16.72 -35.14 26.83
CA GLN A 173 15.96 -35.12 25.56
C GLN A 173 14.66 -34.28 25.64
N ALA A 174 13.92 -34.38 26.75
CA ALA A 174 12.67 -33.63 26.92
C ALA A 174 12.90 -32.12 26.96
N PHE A 175 13.93 -31.66 27.69
CA PHE A 175 14.28 -30.24 27.76
C PHE A 175 14.78 -29.74 26.41
N ALA A 176 15.68 -30.49 25.75
CA ALA A 176 16.23 -30.09 24.45
C ALA A 176 15.15 -30.01 23.35
N CYS A 177 14.21 -30.97 23.34
CA CYS A 177 13.06 -30.94 22.43
C CYS A 177 12.14 -29.74 22.68
N GLY A 178 11.85 -29.43 23.96
CA GLY A 178 11.08 -28.24 24.35
C GLY A 178 11.75 -26.94 23.91
N ALA A 179 13.05 -26.80 24.17
CA ALA A 179 13.84 -25.64 23.77
C ALA A 179 13.88 -25.47 22.24
N ALA A 180 14.10 -26.55 21.48
CA ALA A 180 14.11 -26.52 20.02
C ALA A 180 12.76 -26.09 19.44
N ARG A 181 11.64 -26.60 19.98
CA ARG A 181 10.30 -26.16 19.58
C ARG A 181 10.06 -24.68 19.89
N GLY A 182 10.47 -24.23 21.07
CA GLY A 182 10.35 -22.83 21.49
C GLY A 182 11.13 -21.88 20.58
N MET A 183 12.38 -22.21 20.27
CA MET A 183 13.21 -21.43 19.33
C MET A 183 12.61 -21.41 17.93
N ASN A 184 12.17 -22.56 17.41
CA ASN A 184 11.54 -22.62 16.09
C ASN A 184 10.28 -21.74 16.03
N LEU A 185 9.39 -21.85 17.03
CA LEU A 185 8.18 -21.03 17.10
C LEU A 185 8.50 -19.54 17.16
N PHE A 186 9.49 -19.15 17.98
CA PHE A 186 9.91 -17.76 18.11
C PHE A 186 10.49 -17.20 16.80
N THR A 187 11.42 -17.92 16.16
CA THR A 187 12.01 -17.53 14.88
C THR A 187 10.94 -17.42 13.80
N THR A 188 10.04 -18.40 13.73
CA THR A 188 8.94 -18.41 12.78
C THR A 188 7.95 -17.27 13.00
N ALA A 189 7.55 -17.00 14.25
CA ALA A 189 6.67 -15.89 14.58
C ALA A 189 7.32 -14.53 14.21
N THR A 190 8.62 -14.40 14.42
CA THR A 190 9.37 -13.21 14.03
C THR A 190 9.39 -13.02 12.51
N MET A 191 9.67 -14.08 11.75
CA MET A 191 9.65 -14.04 10.27
C MET A 191 8.26 -13.71 9.71
N LEU A 192 7.20 -14.25 10.31
CA LEU A 192 5.82 -13.90 9.96
C LEU A 192 5.51 -12.44 10.27
N GLY A 193 5.88 -11.96 11.47
CA GLY A 193 5.69 -10.57 11.87
C GLY A 193 6.37 -9.59 10.92
N ILE A 194 7.61 -9.89 10.52
CA ILE A 194 8.34 -9.13 9.50
C ILE A 194 7.57 -9.17 8.17
N SER A 195 7.12 -10.35 7.72
CA SER A 195 6.39 -10.49 6.45
C SER A 195 5.08 -9.71 6.42
N PHE A 196 4.30 -9.74 7.51
CA PHE A 196 3.10 -8.91 7.68
C PHE A 196 3.42 -7.41 7.62
N TYR A 197 4.49 -6.99 8.29
CA TYR A 197 4.95 -5.60 8.26
C TYR A 197 5.32 -5.17 6.83
N LEU A 198 6.05 -5.99 6.08
CA LEU A 198 6.40 -5.67 4.68
C LEU A 198 5.16 -5.55 3.79
N ALA A 199 4.18 -6.44 3.96
CA ALA A 199 2.90 -6.37 3.24
C ALA A 199 2.12 -5.08 3.58
N PHE A 200 2.13 -4.67 4.86
CA PHE A 200 1.52 -3.43 5.31
C PHE A 200 2.21 -2.17 4.75
N VAL A 201 3.55 -2.17 4.67
CA VAL A 201 4.31 -1.06 4.06
C VAL A 201 3.95 -0.89 2.59
N VAL A 202 3.84 -1.99 1.84
CA VAL A 202 3.44 -1.94 0.41
C VAL A 202 2.01 -1.46 0.26
N LEU A 203 1.08 -1.91 1.13
CA LEU A 203 -0.30 -1.41 1.14
C LEU A 203 -0.35 0.09 1.41
N SER A 204 0.40 0.55 2.40
CA SER A 204 0.49 1.98 2.73
C SER A 204 0.97 2.81 1.53
N HIS A 205 1.90 2.28 0.73
CA HIS A 205 2.35 2.95 -0.48
C HIS A 205 1.31 2.93 -1.61
N CYS A 206 0.53 1.87 -1.75
CA CYS A 206 -0.60 1.83 -2.69
C CYS A 206 -1.65 2.88 -2.34
N GLU A 207 -2.00 3.02 -1.06
CA GLU A 207 -2.96 4.03 -0.59
C GLU A 207 -2.43 5.46 -0.77
N ASP A 208 -1.13 5.68 -0.59
CA ASP A 208 -0.49 6.98 -0.87
C ASP A 208 -0.59 7.35 -2.36
N LEU A 209 -0.36 6.38 -3.26
CA LEU A 209 -0.55 6.57 -4.71
C LEU A 209 -2.02 6.79 -5.09
N ALA A 210 -2.95 6.12 -4.40
CA ALA A 210 -4.39 6.29 -4.63
C ALA A 210 -4.88 7.68 -4.18
N ALA A 211 -4.38 8.17 -3.04
CA ALA A 211 -4.76 9.47 -2.48
C ALA A 211 -4.21 10.65 -3.28
N VAL A 212 -2.95 10.57 -3.74
CA VAL A 212 -2.34 11.62 -4.59
C VAL A 212 -2.86 11.55 -6.04
N GLY A 213 -3.47 10.41 -6.41
CA GLY A 213 -3.88 10.08 -7.76
C GLY A 213 -2.67 9.64 -8.59
N SER A 214 -2.88 8.65 -9.48
CA SER A 214 -1.86 8.17 -10.42
C SER A 214 -1.52 9.18 -11.54
N GLY A 215 -1.94 10.44 -11.38
CA GLY A 215 -1.63 11.52 -12.31
C GLY A 215 -0.16 11.91 -12.26
N THR A 216 0.38 12.36 -13.39
CA THR A 216 1.68 13.03 -13.45
C THR A 216 1.70 14.11 -12.38
N THR A 217 2.48 13.88 -11.33
CA THR A 217 2.52 14.77 -10.17
C THR A 217 2.68 16.21 -10.64
N LEU A 218 1.74 17.09 -10.28
CA LEU A 218 1.79 18.55 -10.52
C LEU A 218 3.07 19.20 -9.95
N SER A 219 3.93 18.43 -9.27
CA SER A 219 5.32 18.76 -8.97
C SER A 219 6.09 19.26 -10.20
N ASP A 220 5.81 18.71 -11.38
CA ASP A 220 6.42 19.19 -12.62
C ASP A 220 5.89 20.59 -12.98
N LEU A 221 4.61 20.88 -12.73
CA LEU A 221 4.06 22.22 -12.85
C LEU A 221 4.63 23.20 -11.80
N SER A 222 4.87 22.75 -10.57
CA SER A 222 5.49 23.61 -9.55
C SER A 222 6.94 23.98 -9.90
N TYR A 223 7.65 23.09 -10.59
CA TYR A 223 9.00 23.39 -11.07
C TYR A 223 9.02 24.53 -12.09
N TYR A 224 7.99 24.61 -12.94
CA TYR A 224 7.83 25.74 -13.88
C TYR A 224 7.23 27.01 -13.24
N GLY A 225 6.53 26.89 -12.10
CA GLY A 225 5.93 28.02 -11.39
C GLY A 225 6.96 28.97 -10.74
N GLU A 226 8.10 28.44 -10.28
CA GLU A 226 9.11 29.26 -9.58
C GLU A 226 9.95 30.15 -10.51
N VAL A 227 10.06 29.83 -11.80
CA VAL A 227 10.83 30.64 -12.75
C VAL A 227 10.08 31.95 -13.10
N GLY A 228 8.75 31.99 -12.93
CA GLY A 228 7.91 33.16 -13.21
C GLY A 228 7.59 34.06 -12.00
N GLN A 229 7.65 33.55 -10.77
CA GLN A 229 7.15 34.25 -9.58
C GLN A 229 8.22 34.78 -8.59
N ARG A 230 9.48 34.91 -9.01
CA ARG A 230 10.51 35.64 -8.22
C ARG A 230 10.32 37.16 -8.14
N LYS A 231 9.11 37.67 -8.39
CA LYS A 231 8.73 39.05 -8.13
C LYS A 231 7.41 39.06 -7.36
N LYS A 232 7.50 39.31 -6.05
CA LYS A 232 6.41 39.70 -5.12
C LYS A 232 5.65 38.60 -4.33
N LEU A 233 6.33 37.67 -3.66
CA LEU A 233 5.76 37.12 -2.41
C LEU A 233 6.52 37.70 -1.21
N SER A 234 5.83 38.64 -0.58
CA SER A 234 6.27 39.46 0.56
C SER A 234 6.05 38.67 1.85
N ALA A 235 7.12 38.51 2.64
CA ALA A 235 7.27 38.44 4.11
C ALA A 235 6.10 38.09 5.08
N MET A 236 4.94 37.61 4.65
CA MET A 236 3.74 37.40 5.49
C MET A 236 3.27 35.94 5.58
N ASP A 237 3.79 35.02 4.76
CA ASP A 237 3.35 33.61 4.77
C ASP A 237 3.99 32.73 5.86
N HIS A 238 4.85 33.27 6.72
CA HIS A 238 5.47 32.51 7.81
C HIS A 238 4.67 32.48 9.13
N ILE A 239 3.49 33.10 9.20
CA ILE A 239 2.73 33.21 10.46
C ILE A 239 1.43 32.38 10.46
N VAL A 240 0.90 31.95 9.31
CA VAL A 240 -0.31 31.12 9.26
C VAL A 240 0.08 29.68 8.97
N GLY A 241 0.23 28.91 10.05
CA GLY A 241 0.53 27.49 10.00
C GLY A 241 -0.48 26.71 9.15
N ASP A 242 0.07 25.77 8.38
CA ASP A 242 -0.58 24.82 7.48
C ASP A 242 -1.50 23.83 8.23
N ALA A 243 -2.58 24.35 8.81
CA ALA A 243 -3.67 23.58 9.42
C ALA A 243 -4.70 23.09 8.38
N SER A 244 -4.44 23.28 7.08
CA SER A 244 -5.47 23.16 6.03
C SER A 244 -5.54 21.79 5.36
N ARG A 245 -4.70 20.81 5.71
CA ARG A 245 -4.64 19.55 4.94
C ARG A 245 -5.15 18.29 5.64
N TYR A 246 -5.69 18.39 6.86
CA TYR A 246 -6.25 17.24 7.58
C TYR A 246 -7.57 17.53 8.33
N TYR A 247 -8.40 18.44 7.82
CA TYR A 247 -9.78 18.54 8.29
C TYR A 247 -10.72 17.83 7.32
N CYS A 248 -11.01 16.56 7.64
CA CYS A 248 -12.32 15.98 7.34
C CYS A 248 -13.34 16.73 8.21
N GLY A 249 -13.69 17.94 7.77
CA GLY A 249 -14.58 18.85 8.47
C GLY A 249 -16.03 18.60 8.09
N ASP A 250 -16.55 17.40 8.36
CA ASP A 250 -17.98 17.09 8.23
C ASP A 250 -18.76 17.32 9.54
N ALA A 251 -18.13 17.86 10.59
CA ALA A 251 -18.79 17.99 11.91
C ALA A 251 -18.64 19.33 12.62
N TYR A 252 -17.87 20.29 12.09
CA TYR A 252 -18.06 21.69 12.49
C TYR A 252 -19.02 22.31 11.50
N GLY A 253 -20.31 22.13 11.79
CA GLY A 253 -21.38 22.90 11.19
C GLY A 253 -21.01 24.37 11.27
N THR A 254 -20.56 24.93 10.15
CA THR A 254 -20.64 26.36 9.97
C THR A 254 -22.12 26.65 10.02
N ALA A 255 -22.57 27.27 11.10
CA ALA A 255 -23.90 27.87 11.18
C ALA A 255 -24.18 28.85 10.01
N ILE A 256 -23.16 29.14 9.20
CA ILE A 256 -23.22 29.91 7.97
C ILE A 256 -23.90 29.13 6.83
N SER A 257 -23.73 27.81 6.70
CA SER A 257 -24.37 27.06 5.60
C SER A 257 -25.86 26.79 5.87
N GLN A 258 -26.28 26.69 7.13
CA GLN A 258 -27.69 26.56 7.49
C GLN A 258 -28.41 27.93 7.46
N ALA A 259 -27.73 29.03 7.80
CA ALA A 259 -28.25 30.37 7.59
C ALA A 259 -28.37 30.74 6.09
N ALA A 260 -27.59 30.10 5.21
CA ALA A 260 -27.70 30.28 3.76
C ALA A 260 -28.87 29.51 3.13
N LEU A 261 -29.35 28.44 3.75
CA LEU A 261 -30.44 27.62 3.20
C LEU A 261 -31.84 28.05 3.63
N GLU A 262 -31.98 28.78 4.75
CA GLU A 262 -33.30 29.23 5.25
C GLU A 262 -33.63 30.71 4.95
N GLY A 263 -32.75 31.47 4.28
CA GLY A 263 -32.96 32.91 4.05
C GLY A 263 -32.58 33.50 2.69
N ALA A 264 -32.12 32.71 1.72
CA ALA A 264 -31.55 33.22 0.47
C ALA A 264 -32.57 33.58 -0.63
N GLU A 265 -33.65 34.29 -0.28
CA GLU A 265 -34.41 35.10 -1.25
C GLU A 265 -34.07 36.61 -1.18
N GLN A 266 -33.18 37.03 -0.29
CA GLN A 266 -32.66 38.41 -0.29
C GLN A 266 -31.26 38.46 -0.88
N GLY A 267 -31.19 39.05 -2.08
CA GLY A 267 -30.01 39.15 -2.92
C GLY A 267 -28.76 39.63 -2.19
N SER A 268 -27.62 39.07 -2.62
CA SER A 268 -26.29 39.41 -2.15
C SER A 268 -26.06 40.93 -2.18
N VAL A 269 -26.07 41.56 -1.00
CA VAL A 269 -25.56 42.92 -0.86
C VAL A 269 -24.04 42.83 -0.91
N PRO A 270 -23.35 43.47 -1.86
CA PRO A 270 -21.90 43.46 -1.89
C PRO A 270 -21.38 44.10 -0.60
N LEU A 271 -20.60 43.35 0.18
CA LEU A 271 -20.00 43.81 1.45
C LEU A 271 -19.16 45.09 1.27
N PHE A 272 -18.70 45.32 0.05
CA PHE A 272 -18.10 46.58 -0.39
C PHE A 272 -18.97 47.13 -1.51
N GLY A 273 -19.84 48.08 -1.19
CA GLY A 273 -20.82 48.65 -2.11
C GLY A 273 -20.19 49.10 -3.44
N ASN A 274 -20.30 48.24 -4.46
CA ASN A 274 -20.20 48.44 -5.91
C ASN A 274 -19.28 49.51 -6.53
N SER A 275 -18.29 50.05 -5.84
CA SER A 275 -17.37 51.06 -6.38
C SER A 275 -15.94 50.66 -6.11
N TYR A 276 -15.34 49.99 -7.09
CA TYR A 276 -13.90 49.85 -7.37
C TYR A 276 -12.95 49.71 -6.16
N HIS A 277 -12.41 48.51 -5.96
CA HIS A 277 -11.26 48.32 -5.08
C HIS A 277 -10.04 49.06 -5.65
N GLN A 278 -9.58 50.11 -4.97
CA GLN A 278 -8.30 50.74 -5.27
C GLN A 278 -7.18 49.73 -4.94
N MET A 279 -6.62 49.08 -5.96
CA MET A 279 -5.45 48.19 -5.84
C MET A 279 -4.11 48.92 -6.01
N GLN A 280 -4.12 50.26 -6.04
CA GLN A 280 -2.91 51.06 -6.18
C GLN A 280 -2.26 51.29 -4.82
N TYR A 281 -1.10 50.65 -4.62
CA TYR A 281 -0.22 50.92 -3.50
C TYR A 281 1.06 51.62 -3.99
N PRO A 282 1.52 52.71 -3.35
CA PRO A 282 0.94 53.37 -2.17
C PRO A 282 -0.29 54.24 -2.52
N PRO A 283 -1.22 54.46 -1.57
CA PRO A 283 -2.42 55.26 -1.82
C PRO A 283 -2.03 56.70 -2.16
N PRO A 284 -2.68 57.32 -3.16
CA PRO A 284 -2.43 58.73 -3.47
C PRO A 284 -2.86 59.61 -2.28
N PHE A 285 -2.04 60.60 -1.96
CA PHE A 285 -2.34 61.60 -0.92
C PHE A 285 -3.55 62.43 -1.34
N GLU A 286 -4.74 62.14 -0.80
CA GLU A 286 -5.89 63.04 -0.93
C GLU A 286 -5.81 64.14 0.16
N PRO A 287 -5.76 65.43 -0.20
CA PRO A 287 -5.78 66.51 0.78
C PRO A 287 -7.14 66.59 1.46
N TYR A 288 -7.12 66.61 2.79
CA TYR A 288 -8.25 66.61 3.71
C TYR A 288 -9.36 67.59 3.28
N ARG A 289 -10.48 67.08 2.76
CA ARG A 289 -11.65 67.88 2.38
C ARG A 289 -12.40 68.27 3.65
N LYS A 290 -12.34 69.55 4.02
CA LYS A 290 -13.13 70.10 5.14
C LYS A 290 -14.61 70.01 4.78
N MET A 291 -15.37 69.21 5.53
CA MET A 291 -16.83 69.20 5.46
C MET A 291 -17.35 70.45 6.18
N ALA A 292 -18.16 71.23 5.48
CA ALA A 292 -18.90 72.38 5.99
C ALA A 292 -20.32 71.97 6.36
#